data_AF-A0A2G9TR91-F1
#
_entry.id   AF-A0A2G9TR91-F1
#
_cell.length_a   1.000
_cell.length_b   1.000
_cell.length_c   1.000
_cell.angle_alpha   90.00
_cell.angle_beta   90.00
_cell.angle_gamma   90.00
#
_symmetry.space_group_name_H-M   'P 1'
#
loop_
_entity.id
_entity.type
_entity.pdbx_description
1 polymer ?
#
loop_
_entity_poly.entity_id
_entity_poly.type
_entity_poly.pdbx_seq_one_letter_code
_entity_poly.pdbx_strand_id
1 'polypeptide(L)'
;MDRYNKAVKNLQKTLTENTQRPVQSDILERFSMVGVDEILLALANNDLADLGRNRNGPMGSIAFYVDWFNRLSSFAATEVLRQLKKKHRVEWSRVEKSKLEILQHQLDPTGNFLSYRATMKAAQWRAETVGSSQKIVIPFFVLLLKDLFLVYHGSVRTLPNGHLNFV
;
A
#
# COMPACT_ATOMS: atom_id res chain seq x y z
N MET A 1 23.06 23.36 -3.64
CA MET A 1 23.20 21.97 -3.17
C MET A 1 23.30 21.83 -1.66
N ASP A 2 24.12 22.62 -0.95
CA ASP A 2 24.34 22.43 0.51
C ASP A 2 23.11 22.59 1.41
N ARG A 3 22.22 23.56 1.13
CA ARG A 3 20.99 23.72 1.92
C ARG A 3 20.03 22.54 1.76
N TYR A 4 19.95 21.97 0.56
CA TYR A 4 19.15 20.79 0.27
C TYR A 4 19.70 19.57 1.01
N ASN A 5 21.00 19.31 0.89
CA ASN A 5 21.65 18.21 1.60
C ASN A 5 21.51 18.33 3.12
N LYS A 6 21.59 19.56 3.66
CA LYS A 6 21.35 19.83 5.09
C LYS A 6 19.90 19.56 5.50
N ALA A 7 18.93 19.95 4.67
CA ALA A 7 17.52 19.66 4.92
C ALA A 7 17.23 18.15 4.88
N VAL A 8 17.79 17.43 3.91
CA VAL A 8 17.70 15.96 3.81
C VAL A 8 18.30 15.29 5.04
N LYS A 9 19.50 15.69 5.48
CA LYS A 9 20.13 15.13 6.70
C LYS A 9 19.32 15.41 7.96
N ASN A 10 18.75 16.61 8.09
CA ASN A 10 17.89 16.95 9.23
C ASN A 10 16.60 16.12 9.24
N LEU A 11 15.98 15.94 8.06
CA LEU A 11 14.82 15.06 7.90
C LEU A 11 15.19 13.63 8.27
N GLN A 12 16.31 13.10 7.76
CA GLN A 12 16.79 11.76 8.11
C GLN A 12 16.98 11.60 9.62
N LYS A 13 17.60 12.59 10.28
CA LYS A 13 17.77 12.59 11.74
C LYS A 13 16.43 12.59 12.48
N THR A 14 15.49 13.44 12.08
CA THR A 14 14.14 13.45 12.69
C THR A 14 13.40 12.12 12.43
N LEU A 15 13.55 11.53 11.25
CA LEU A 15 12.95 10.25 10.87
C LEU A 15 13.54 9.08 11.65
N THR A 16 14.78 9.17 12.13
CA THR A 16 15.41 8.15 12.98
C THR A 16 15.06 8.29 14.46
N GLU A 17 14.76 9.51 14.92
CA GLU A 17 14.44 9.79 16.34
C GLU A 17 12.95 9.62 16.66
N ASN A 18 12.08 9.57 15.65
CA ASN A 18 10.64 9.46 15.84
C ASN A 18 10.18 8.01 16.05
N THR A 19 9.87 7.67 17.31
CA THR A 19 9.41 6.34 17.73
C THR A 19 7.99 5.98 17.28
N GLN A 20 7.20 6.95 16.80
CA GLN A 20 5.85 6.72 16.28
C GLN A 20 5.82 6.43 14.77
N ARG A 21 6.98 6.45 14.10
CA ARG A 21 7.07 6.19 12.66
C ARG A 21 6.72 4.72 12.35
N PRO A 22 5.84 4.46 11.36
CA PRO A 22 5.61 3.10 10.88
C PRO A 22 6.90 2.47 10.37
N VAL A 23 7.24 1.27 10.87
CA VAL A 23 8.47 0.57 10.51
C VAL A 23 8.19 -0.43 9.38
N GLN A 24 9.15 -0.59 8.48
CA GLN A 24 9.02 -1.51 7.35
C GLN A 24 9.06 -2.98 7.78
N SER A 25 9.81 -3.34 8.82
CA SER A 25 9.83 -4.71 9.36
C SER A 25 8.43 -5.17 9.79
N ASP A 26 7.67 -4.28 10.43
CA ASP A 26 6.35 -4.60 10.97
C ASP A 26 5.40 -5.03 9.86
N ILE A 27 5.44 -4.32 8.72
CA ILE A 27 4.59 -4.67 7.59
C ILE A 27 5.08 -5.93 6.89
N LEU A 28 6.39 -6.19 6.80
CA LEU A 28 6.89 -7.41 6.17
C LEU A 28 6.51 -8.66 6.97
N GLU A 29 6.65 -8.59 8.30
CA GLU A 29 6.23 -9.67 9.19
C GLU A 29 4.72 -9.90 9.11
N ARG A 30 3.92 -8.85 9.33
CA ARG A 30 2.45 -8.96 9.32
C ARG A 30 1.88 -9.32 7.97
N PHE A 31 2.44 -8.82 6.88
CA PHE A 31 1.99 -9.17 5.54
C PHE A 31 2.20 -10.65 5.23
N SER A 32 3.28 -11.26 5.77
CA SER A 32 3.51 -12.71 5.67
C SER A 32 2.50 -13.54 6.47
N MET A 33 1.84 -12.94 7.47
CA MET A 33 0.82 -13.58 8.30
C MET A 33 -0.60 -13.49 7.70
N VAL A 34 -0.77 -12.82 6.56
CA VAL A 34 -2.06 -12.75 5.88
C VAL A 34 -2.41 -14.14 5.35
N GLY A 35 -3.31 -14.82 6.07
CA GLY A 35 -3.80 -16.15 5.72
C GLY A 35 -4.95 -16.10 4.71
N VAL A 36 -5.13 -17.20 3.97
CA VAL A 36 -6.25 -17.36 3.04
C VAL A 36 -7.60 -17.28 3.77
N ASP A 37 -7.71 -17.83 4.99
CA ASP A 37 -8.93 -17.75 5.79
C ASP A 37 -9.29 -16.31 6.15
N GLU A 38 -8.29 -15.48 6.47
CA GLU A 38 -8.51 -14.06 6.76
C GLU A 38 -9.00 -13.33 5.51
N ILE A 39 -8.42 -13.64 4.35
CA ILE A 39 -8.89 -13.11 3.07
C ILE A 39 -10.33 -13.53 2.82
N LEU A 40 -10.65 -14.83 2.91
CA LEU A 40 -12.02 -15.33 2.68
C LEU A 40 -13.04 -14.69 3.61
N LEU A 41 -12.73 -14.55 4.91
CA LEU A 41 -13.58 -13.87 5.88
C LEU A 41 -13.76 -12.39 5.53
N ALA A 42 -12.70 -11.71 5.11
CA ALA A 42 -12.77 -10.31 4.70
C ALA A 42 -13.61 -10.13 3.42
N LEU A 43 -13.53 -11.07 2.48
CA LEU A 43 -14.31 -11.06 1.24
C LEU A 43 -15.78 -11.45 1.44
N ALA A 44 -16.09 -12.23 2.47
CA ALA A 44 -17.47 -12.59 2.80
C ALA A 44 -18.29 -11.41 3.36
N ASN A 45 -17.62 -10.36 3.86
CA ASN A 45 -18.29 -9.13 4.26
C ASN A 45 -18.79 -8.36 3.04
N ASN A 46 -20.00 -7.79 3.12
CA ASN A 46 -20.66 -7.15 1.98
C ASN A 46 -20.11 -5.77 1.60
N ASP A 47 -19.23 -5.18 2.42
CA ASP A 47 -18.70 -3.83 2.18
C ASP A 47 -17.17 -3.84 2.13
N LEU A 48 -16.64 -3.37 1.00
CA LEU A 48 -15.20 -3.18 0.77
C LEU A 48 -14.58 -2.21 1.79
N ALA A 49 -15.36 -1.26 2.32
CA ALA A 49 -14.91 -0.33 3.36
C ALA A 49 -14.63 -1.02 4.71
N ASP A 50 -15.19 -2.21 4.93
CA ASP A 50 -15.00 -3.02 6.14
C ASP A 50 -13.97 -4.15 5.94
N LEU A 51 -13.17 -4.13 4.86
CA LEU A 51 -12.11 -5.11 4.63
C LEU A 51 -11.16 -5.24 5.84
N GLY A 52 -11.05 -6.47 6.37
CA GLY A 52 -10.18 -6.79 7.51
C GLY A 52 -10.67 -6.28 8.87
N ARG A 53 -11.78 -5.52 8.95
CA ARG A 53 -12.31 -5.04 10.23
C ARG A 53 -12.86 -6.21 11.04
N ASN A 54 -12.16 -6.56 12.11
CA ASN A 54 -12.70 -7.41 13.15
C ASN A 54 -13.27 -6.54 14.27
N ARG A 55 -14.60 -6.51 14.42
CA ARG A 55 -15.27 -5.72 15.48
C ARG A 55 -15.23 -6.42 16.85
N ASN A 56 -15.00 -7.73 16.87
CA ASN A 56 -15.21 -8.59 18.04
C ASN A 56 -13.97 -9.40 18.44
N GLY A 57 -12.77 -9.02 17.98
CA GLY A 57 -11.55 -9.77 18.22
C GLY A 57 -10.27 -8.98 17.93
N PRO A 58 -9.09 -9.61 18.10
CA PRO A 58 -7.81 -8.98 17.80
C PRO A 58 -7.73 -8.57 16.32
N MET A 59 -7.00 -7.49 16.07
CA MET A 59 -6.79 -6.96 14.73
C MET A 59 -6.13 -8.01 13.82
N GLY A 60 -6.78 -8.33 12.70
CA GLY A 60 -6.22 -9.20 11.66
C GLY A 60 -5.08 -8.54 10.88
N SER A 61 -4.30 -9.34 10.16
CA SER A 61 -3.17 -8.87 9.34
C SER A 61 -3.61 -7.91 8.22
N ILE A 62 -4.81 -8.10 7.65
CA ILE A 62 -5.40 -7.20 6.64
C ILE A 62 -5.71 -5.83 7.27
N ALA A 63 -6.40 -5.79 8.42
CA ALA A 63 -6.66 -4.53 9.12
C ALA A 63 -5.37 -3.85 9.57
N PHE A 64 -4.37 -4.64 10.00
CA PHE A 64 -3.06 -4.11 10.34
C PHE A 64 -2.40 -3.44 9.14
N TYR A 65 -2.42 -4.06 7.96
CA TYR A 65 -1.89 -3.45 6.74
C TYR A 65 -2.56 -2.09 6.45
N VAL A 66 -3.88 -2.03 6.55
CA VAL A 66 -4.66 -0.81 6.29
C VAL A 66 -4.31 0.29 7.30
N ASP A 67 -4.24 -0.05 8.60
CA ASP A 67 -3.83 0.89 9.65
C ASP A 67 -2.40 1.39 9.43
N TRP A 68 -1.46 0.48 9.15
CA TRP A 68 -0.06 0.83 8.85
C TRP A 68 0.05 1.79 7.66
N PHE A 69 -0.68 1.53 6.57
CA PHE A 69 -0.70 2.38 5.38
C PHE A 69 -1.25 3.78 5.69
N ASN A 70 -2.34 3.85 6.46
CA ASN A 70 -2.96 5.12 6.87
C ASN A 70 -2.04 5.93 7.79
N ARG A 71 -1.38 5.27 8.74
CA ARG A 71 -0.38 5.91 9.62
C ARG A 71 0.79 6.46 8.82
N LEU A 72 1.30 5.71 7.85
CA LEU A 72 2.42 6.15 7.01
C LEU A 72 2.01 7.38 6.17
N SER A 73 0.81 7.35 5.59
CA SER A 73 0.26 8.46 4.81
C SER A 73 0.09 9.72 5.66
N SER A 74 -0.54 9.58 6.84
CA SER A 74 -0.69 10.69 7.79
C SER A 74 0.66 11.23 8.23
N PHE A 75 1.60 10.35 8.57
CA PHE A 75 2.94 10.74 9.00
C PHE A 75 3.69 11.54 7.93
N ALA A 76 3.66 11.08 6.67
CA ALA A 76 4.27 11.79 5.55
C ALA A 76 3.65 13.18 5.36
N ALA A 77 2.31 13.28 5.41
CA ALA A 77 1.61 14.56 5.33
C ALA A 77 1.97 15.50 6.49
N THR A 78 2.00 14.98 7.73
CA THR A 78 2.39 15.74 8.92
C THR A 78 3.80 16.30 8.79
N GLU A 79 4.79 15.50 8.37
CA GLU A 79 6.17 15.96 8.25
C GLU A 79 6.34 17.05 7.17
N VAL A 80 5.58 16.96 6.07
CA VAL A 80 5.53 18.02 5.04
C VAL A 80 4.94 19.31 5.61
N LEU A 81 3.89 19.21 6.43
CA LEU A 81 3.15 20.37 6.96
C LEU A 81 3.72 20.94 8.27
N ARG A 82 4.66 20.25 8.92
CA ARG A 82 5.16 20.57 10.28
C ARG A 82 5.79 21.96 10.44
N GLN A 83 6.13 22.63 9.35
CA GLN A 83 6.82 23.92 9.38
C GLN A 83 5.91 25.07 9.88
N LEU A 84 6.10 25.46 11.14
CA LEU A 84 5.31 26.51 11.81
C LEU A 84 5.55 27.90 11.22
N LYS A 85 6.79 28.22 10.83
CA LYS A 85 7.14 29.53 10.24
C LYS A 85 6.88 29.51 8.74
N LYS A 86 6.05 30.43 8.23
CA LYS A 86 5.72 30.55 6.79
C LYS A 86 6.95 30.52 5.88
N LYS A 87 8.02 31.22 6.24
CA LYS A 87 9.28 31.27 5.47
C LYS A 87 10.02 29.94 5.32
N HIS A 88 9.69 28.93 6.14
CA HIS A 88 10.28 27.59 6.10
C HIS A 88 9.34 26.55 5.49
N ARG A 89 8.11 26.94 5.13
CA ARG A 89 7.18 26.03 4.44
C ARG A 89 7.70 25.77 3.04
N VAL A 90 7.58 24.52 2.60
CA VAL A 90 7.91 24.14 1.24
C VAL A 90 6.85 24.72 0.30
N GLU A 91 7.27 25.50 -0.68
CA GLU A 91 6.39 25.98 -1.75
C GLU A 91 6.43 24.99 -2.91
N TRP A 92 5.26 24.62 -3.44
CA TRP A 92 5.14 23.72 -4.60
C TRP A 92 5.92 24.20 -5.84
N SER A 93 6.15 25.50 -5.98
CA SER A 93 6.94 26.10 -7.06
C SER A 93 8.45 25.78 -6.93
N ARG A 94 8.93 25.41 -5.75
CA ARG A 94 10.34 25.12 -5.45
C ARG A 94 10.67 23.64 -5.42
N VAL A 95 9.66 22.78 -5.57
CA VAL A 95 9.81 21.33 -5.57
C VAL A 95 10.12 20.87 -6.99
N GLU A 96 11.17 20.08 -7.15
CA GLU A 96 11.45 19.35 -8.38
C GLU A 96 10.41 18.22 -8.53
N LYS A 97 9.60 18.28 -9.60
CA LYS A 97 8.38 17.48 -9.72
C LYS A 97 8.51 16.24 -10.60
N SER A 98 9.56 16.09 -11.41
CA SER A 98 9.62 15.04 -12.43
C SER A 98 9.49 13.64 -11.82
N LYS A 99 10.15 13.40 -10.70
CA LYS A 99 10.03 12.13 -9.96
C LYS A 99 8.64 11.92 -9.38
N LEU A 100 8.01 12.99 -8.87
CA LEU A 100 6.66 12.92 -8.31
C LEU A 100 5.63 12.63 -9.41
N GLU A 101 5.74 13.27 -10.56
CA GLU A 101 4.87 13.07 -11.71
C GLU A 101 4.94 11.63 -12.22
N ILE A 102 6.14 11.05 -12.28
CA ILE A 102 6.32 9.62 -12.60
C ILE A 102 5.60 8.72 -11.58
N LEU A 103 5.78 8.98 -10.28
CA LEU A 103 5.13 8.18 -9.22
C LEU A 103 3.61 8.32 -9.25
N GLN A 104 3.10 9.52 -9.51
CA GLN A 104 1.67 9.80 -9.65
C GLN A 104 1.08 9.05 -10.84
N HIS A 105 1.73 9.12 -12.00
CA HIS A 105 1.31 8.38 -13.19
C HIS A 105 1.32 6.85 -12.96
N GLN A 106 2.31 6.33 -12.22
CA GLN A 106 2.36 4.91 -11.87
C GLN A 106 1.23 4.46 -10.94
N LEU A 107 0.64 5.37 -10.16
CA LEU A 107 -0.46 5.09 -9.22
C LEU A 107 -1.82 5.65 -9.71
N ASP A 108 -1.90 6.09 -10.96
CA ASP A 108 -3.11 6.65 -11.54
C ASP A 108 -4.24 5.59 -11.51
N PRO A 109 -5.42 5.89 -10.93
CA PRO A 109 -6.55 4.96 -10.86
C PRO A 109 -7.22 4.71 -12.22
N THR A 110 -6.92 5.51 -13.24
CA THR A 110 -7.48 5.42 -14.60
C THR A 110 -7.26 4.04 -15.20
N GLY A 111 -8.29 3.52 -15.88
CA GLY A 111 -8.25 2.17 -16.47
C GLY A 111 -8.08 1.06 -15.43
N ASN A 112 -8.64 1.23 -14.22
CA ASN A 112 -8.47 0.31 -13.09
C ASN A 112 -6.99 0.08 -12.73
N PHE A 113 -6.26 1.18 -12.54
CA PHE A 113 -4.83 1.17 -12.19
C PHE A 113 -3.94 0.52 -13.27
N LEU A 114 -4.19 0.84 -14.55
CA LEU A 114 -3.49 0.23 -15.69
C LEU A 114 -1.96 0.38 -15.58
N SER A 115 -1.48 1.60 -15.32
CA SER A 115 -0.05 1.91 -15.18
C SER A 115 0.61 1.17 -14.01
N TYR A 116 -0.09 1.06 -12.89
CA TYR A 116 0.38 0.31 -11.72
C TYR A 116 0.52 -1.18 -12.05
N ARG A 117 -0.50 -1.77 -12.67
CA ARG A 117 -0.51 -3.20 -13.05
C ARG A 117 0.61 -3.53 -14.04
N ALA A 118 0.84 -2.66 -15.03
CA ALA A 118 1.96 -2.79 -15.95
C ALA A 118 3.32 -2.75 -15.21
N THR A 119 3.47 -1.82 -14.25
CA THR A 119 4.68 -1.70 -13.41
C THR A 119 4.91 -2.96 -12.57
N MET A 120 3.85 -3.51 -11.95
CA MET A 120 3.90 -4.76 -11.20
C MET A 120 4.30 -5.96 -12.07
N LYS A 121 3.70 -6.09 -13.27
CA LYS A 121 4.06 -7.14 -14.23
C LYS A 121 5.52 -7.05 -14.65
N ALA A 122 6.02 -5.85 -14.90
CA ALA A 122 7.43 -5.62 -15.22
C ALA A 122 8.36 -5.90 -14.03
N ALA A 123 7.91 -5.67 -12.79
CA ALA A 123 8.66 -6.04 -11.58
C ALA A 123 8.78 -7.56 -11.45
N GLN A 124 7.66 -8.29 -11.63
CA GLN A 124 7.64 -9.75 -11.63
C GLN A 124 8.55 -10.33 -12.71
N TRP A 125 8.42 -9.87 -13.96
CA TRP A 125 9.25 -10.36 -15.07
C TRP A 125 10.75 -10.17 -14.81
N ARG A 126 11.15 -9.03 -14.23
CA ARG A 126 12.56 -8.79 -13.85
C ARG A 126 13.03 -9.71 -12.71
N ALA A 127 12.14 -10.02 -11.76
CA ALA A 127 12.47 -10.95 -10.67
C ALA A 127 12.74 -12.36 -11.21
N GLU A 128 11.98 -12.80 -12.22
CA GLU A 128 12.12 -14.12 -12.84
C GLU A 128 13.34 -14.21 -13.78
N THR A 129 13.63 -13.15 -14.54
CA THR A 129 14.59 -13.21 -15.66
C THR A 129 16.00 -12.73 -15.34
N VAL A 130 16.16 -11.80 -14.38
CA VAL A 130 17.45 -11.11 -14.18
C VAL A 130 18.28 -11.76 -13.05
N GLY A 131 17.85 -12.89 -12.49
CA GLY A 131 18.56 -13.55 -11.40
C GLY A 131 18.80 -12.63 -10.19
N SER A 132 17.92 -11.65 -10.00
CA SER A 132 18.08 -10.61 -8.99
C SER A 132 17.98 -11.22 -7.61
N SER A 133 19.07 -11.16 -6.83
CA SER A 133 19.10 -11.48 -5.40
C SER A 133 18.11 -10.59 -4.64
N GLN A 134 16.87 -11.06 -4.51
CA GLN A 134 15.76 -10.53 -3.72
C GLN A 134 15.47 -9.02 -3.85
N LYS A 135 14.33 -8.71 -4.47
CA LYS A 135 13.63 -7.43 -4.24
C LYS A 135 12.23 -7.77 -3.76
N ILE A 136 11.99 -7.58 -2.46
CA ILE A 136 10.66 -7.70 -1.88
C ILE A 136 9.77 -6.65 -2.55
N VAL A 137 8.68 -7.10 -3.16
CA VAL A 137 7.63 -6.23 -3.68
C VAL A 137 6.45 -6.33 -2.74
N ILE A 138 6.11 -5.21 -2.08
CA ILE A 138 4.85 -5.09 -1.34
C ILE A 138 3.83 -4.52 -2.33
N PRO A 139 2.82 -5.29 -2.75
CA PRO A 139 1.79 -4.77 -3.65
C PRO A 139 0.94 -3.71 -2.94
N PHE A 140 0.22 -2.90 -3.73
CA PHE A 140 -0.87 -2.10 -3.23
C PHE A 140 -2.02 -3.04 -2.90
N PHE A 141 -1.98 -3.60 -1.70
CA PHE A 141 -2.73 -4.79 -1.32
C PHE A 141 -4.24 -4.59 -1.39
N VAL A 142 -4.72 -3.37 -1.13
CA VAL A 142 -6.14 -3.01 -1.29
C VAL A 142 -6.61 -3.20 -2.73
N LEU A 143 -5.76 -2.98 -3.74
CA LEU A 143 -6.11 -3.22 -5.13
C LEU A 143 -6.32 -4.72 -5.41
N LEU A 144 -5.46 -5.59 -4.84
CA LEU A 144 -5.64 -7.04 -4.91
C LEU A 144 -6.92 -7.48 -4.20
N LEU A 145 -7.18 -6.97 -2.99
CA LEU A 145 -8.41 -7.28 -2.26
C LEU A 145 -9.66 -6.84 -3.03
N LYS A 146 -9.62 -5.67 -3.69
CA LYS A 146 -10.70 -5.21 -4.56
C LYS A 146 -10.93 -6.17 -5.73
N ASP A 147 -9.87 -6.65 -6.38
CA ASP A 147 -9.99 -7.61 -7.47
C ASP A 147 -10.60 -8.93 -6.97
N LEU A 148 -10.12 -9.45 -5.84
CA LEU A 148 -10.64 -10.66 -5.22
C LEU A 148 -12.10 -10.51 -4.77
N PHE A 149 -12.48 -9.34 -4.25
CA PHE A 149 -13.85 -9.02 -3.88
C PHE A 149 -14.79 -9.07 -5.08
N LEU A 150 -14.38 -8.48 -6.21
CA LEU A 150 -15.15 -8.53 -7.45
C LEU A 150 -15.32 -9.96 -7.95
N VAL A 151 -14.27 -10.79 -7.88
CA VAL A 151 -14.35 -12.22 -8.24
C VAL A 151 -15.29 -12.95 -7.27
N TYR A 152 -15.12 -12.76 -5.97
CA TYR A 152 -15.89 -13.47 -4.94
C TYR A 152 -17.40 -13.18 -5.02
N HIS A 153 -17.78 -11.93 -5.28
CA HIS A 153 -19.19 -11.53 -5.41
C HIS A 153 -19.76 -11.69 -6.82
N GLY A 154 -18.90 -11.68 -7.85
CA GLY A 154 -19.30 -11.85 -9.25
C GLY A 154 -19.44 -13.30 -9.70
N SER A 155 -18.80 -14.24 -8.99
CA SER A 155 -18.80 -15.65 -9.37
C SER A 155 -19.98 -16.43 -8.78
N VAL A 156 -20.59 -17.27 -9.63
CA VAL A 156 -21.57 -18.27 -9.20
C VAL A 156 -20.83 -19.38 -8.46
N ARG A 157 -21.16 -19.62 -7.19
CA ARG A 157 -20.49 -20.62 -6.34
C ARG A 157 -21.04 -22.04 -6.49
N THR A 158 -22.31 -22.14 -6.87
CA THR A 158 -23.01 -23.43 -7.01
C THR A 158 -23.72 -23.47 -8.36
N LEU A 159 -23.47 -24.53 -9.12
CA LEU A 159 -24.17 -24.81 -10.36
C LEU A 159 -25.65 -25.17 -10.09
N PRO A 160 -26.54 -25.09 -11.09
CA PRO A 160 -27.96 -25.45 -10.92
C PRO A 160 -28.19 -26.90 -10.46
N ASN A 161 -27.22 -27.79 -10.68
CA ASN A 161 -27.24 -29.18 -10.21
C ASN A 161 -26.78 -29.34 -8.75
N GLY A 162 -26.49 -28.25 -8.03
CA GLY A 162 -26.06 -28.25 -6.63
C GLY A 162 -24.56 -28.52 -6.43
N HIS A 163 -23.78 -28.76 -7.48
CA HIS A 163 -22.34 -28.94 -7.37
C HIS A 163 -21.60 -27.61 -7.22
N LEU A 164 -20.43 -27.65 -6.58
CA LEU A 164 -19.53 -26.49 -6.52
C LEU A 164 -19.04 -26.11 -7.92
N ASN A 165 -19.02 -24.81 -8.19
CA ASN A 165 -18.44 -24.27 -9.40
C ASN A 165 -16.94 -23.99 -9.19
N PHE A 166 -16.09 -24.67 -9.94
CA PHE A 166 -14.63 -24.49 -9.92
C PHE A 166 -14.10 -23.65 -11.09
N VAL A 167 -15.00 -23.15 -11.95
CA VAL A 167 -14.69 -22.32 -13.12
C VAL A 167 -14.74 -20.84 -12.75
#